data_AF-X1KCU3-F1
#
_entry.id   AF-X1KCU3-F1
#
_cell.length_a   1.000
_cell.length_b   1.000
_cell.length_c   1.000
_cell.angle_alpha   90.00
_cell.angle_beta   90.00
_cell.angle_gamma   90.00
#
_symmetry.space_group_name_H-M   'P 1'
#
loop_
_entity.id
_entity.type
_entity.pdbx_description
1 polymer ?
#
loop_
_entity_poly.entity_id
_entity_poly.type
_entity_poly.pdbx_seq_one_letter_code
_entity_poly.pdbx_strand_id
1 'polypeptide(L)'
;NELKLEDWLPQEPWQGPPLPEFFNIYWPWYKPVPPGAEFKVSDLVISPTEVNPGQVVTITCTVTNIGTEAGEYTVALGGDFMAEKTVTLEPGESKTITFEVVPDVAKSYSISVDGLSGSLGGADDKN
;
A
#
# COMPACT_ATOMS: atom_id res chain seq x y z
N ASN A 1 5.70 -32.39 11.38
CA ASN A 1 4.30 -32.01 11.67
C ASN A 1 3.91 -32.59 13.00
N GLU A 2 4.04 -31.80 14.06
CA GLU A 2 3.69 -32.19 15.43
C GLU A 2 2.65 -31.18 15.92
N LEU A 3 1.54 -31.70 16.46
CA LEU A 3 0.50 -30.88 17.10
C LEU A 3 1.10 -30.30 18.37
N LYS A 4 0.98 -28.98 18.56
CA LYS A 4 1.50 -28.30 19.74
C LYS A 4 0.49 -28.38 20.87
N LEU A 5 0.96 -28.34 22.11
CA LEU A 5 0.09 -28.31 23.30
C LEU A 5 -0.87 -27.09 23.28
N GLU A 6 -0.44 -26.02 22.61
CA GLU A 6 -1.20 -24.80 22.34
C GLU A 6 -2.49 -25.07 21.54
N ASP A 7 -2.50 -26.09 20.67
CA ASP A 7 -3.68 -26.50 19.87
C ASP A 7 -4.80 -27.11 20.73
N TRP A 8 -4.51 -27.40 22.01
CA TRP A 8 -5.40 -28.07 22.97
C TRP A 8 -5.83 -27.16 24.13
N LEU A 9 -5.34 -25.92 24.18
CA LEU A 9 -5.79 -24.95 25.18
C LEU A 9 -7.19 -24.41 24.81
N PRO A 10 -8.14 -24.35 25.76
CA PRO A 10 -9.43 -23.73 25.50
C PRO A 10 -9.24 -22.27 25.10
N GLN A 11 -9.67 -21.93 23.87
CA GLN A 11 -9.64 -20.57 23.33
C GLN A 11 -10.84 -19.77 23.87
N GLU A 12 -10.73 -18.45 23.87
CA GLU A 12 -11.85 -17.58 24.23
C GLU A 12 -13.04 -17.81 23.28
N PRO A 13 -14.32 -17.71 23.74
CA PRO A 13 -15.51 -18.05 22.93
C PRO A 13 -15.61 -17.34 21.57
N TRP A 14 -14.93 -16.20 21.42
CA TRP A 14 -14.91 -15.38 20.21
C TRP A 14 -13.82 -15.78 19.19
N GLN A 15 -12.91 -16.69 19.56
CA GLN A 15 -11.78 -17.10 18.73
C GLN A 15 -12.10 -18.26 17.75
N GLY A 16 -13.29 -18.86 17.86
CA GLY A 16 -13.73 -20.01 17.05
C GLY A 16 -13.04 -21.33 17.46
N PRO A 17 -13.50 -22.50 16.99
CA PRO A 17 -12.84 -23.77 17.30
C PRO A 17 -11.37 -23.80 16.86
N PRO A 18 -10.49 -24.43 17.65
CA PRO A 18 -9.08 -24.59 17.31
C PRO A 18 -8.96 -25.46 16.05
N LEU A 19 -8.49 -24.85 14.96
CA LEU A 19 -8.11 -25.56 13.74
C LEU A 19 -6.58 -25.50 13.62
N PRO A 20 -5.89 -26.63 13.42
CA PRO A 20 -4.46 -26.61 13.16
C PRO A 20 -4.13 -25.69 11.97
N GLU A 21 -3.20 -24.76 12.14
CA GLU A 21 -2.86 -23.76 11.10
C GLU A 21 -2.48 -24.40 9.75
N PHE A 22 -1.91 -25.61 9.79
CA PHE A 22 -1.52 -26.37 8.60
C PHE A 22 -2.66 -26.67 7.62
N PHE A 23 -3.91 -26.70 8.08
CA PHE A 23 -5.05 -26.92 7.19
C PHE A 23 -5.38 -25.72 6.31
N ASN A 24 -4.83 -24.52 6.57
CA ASN A 24 -5.19 -23.27 5.91
C ASN A 24 -6.72 -23.02 5.88
N ILE A 25 -7.44 -23.52 6.88
CA ILE A 25 -8.87 -23.29 7.07
C ILE A 25 -9.00 -22.19 8.11
N TYR A 26 -9.23 -20.96 7.64
CA TYR A 26 -9.42 -19.79 8.48
C TYR A 26 -10.90 -19.41 8.56
N TRP A 27 -11.28 -18.75 9.66
CA TRP A 27 -12.59 -18.13 9.76
C TRP A 27 -12.80 -17.11 8.64
N PRO A 28 -14.04 -16.94 8.12
CA PRO A 28 -14.33 -15.90 7.12
C PRO A 28 -13.93 -14.48 7.55
N TRP A 29 -13.83 -14.23 8.84
CA TRP A 29 -13.41 -12.95 9.44
C TRP A 29 -11.95 -12.90 9.88
N TYR A 30 -11.23 -14.02 9.91
CA TYR A 30 -9.81 -14.07 10.29
C TYR A 30 -8.94 -13.93 9.05
N LYS A 31 -8.05 -12.93 9.04
CA LYS A 31 -7.02 -12.76 8.02
C LYS A 31 -5.67 -13.03 8.69
N PRO A 32 -5.03 -14.18 8.42
CA PRO A 32 -3.69 -14.43 8.94
C PRO A 32 -2.71 -13.39 8.39
N VAL A 33 -1.70 -13.08 9.19
CA VAL A 33 -0.56 -12.25 8.75
C VAL A 33 0.25 -13.08 7.74
N PRO A 34 0.48 -12.59 6.50
CA PRO A 34 1.29 -13.30 5.52
C PRO A 34 2.70 -13.60 6.05
N PRO A 35 3.23 -14.81 5.82
CA PRO A 35 4.61 -15.12 6.19
C PRO A 35 5.58 -14.35 5.28
N GLY A 36 6.74 -13.98 5.84
CA GLY A 36 7.77 -13.22 5.12
C GLY A 36 7.50 -11.72 5.08
N ALA A 37 8.16 -11.02 4.16
CA ALA A 37 7.94 -9.60 3.92
C ALA A 37 6.85 -9.41 2.84
N GLU A 38 5.69 -8.90 3.25
CA GLU A 38 4.54 -8.65 2.39
C GLU A 38 4.08 -7.21 2.57
N PHE A 39 3.83 -6.50 1.47
CA PHE A 39 3.58 -5.06 1.49
C PHE A 39 2.22 -4.72 0.91
N LYS A 40 1.58 -3.72 1.50
CA LYS A 40 0.33 -3.14 1.01
C LYS A 40 0.51 -1.65 0.82
N VAL A 41 0.12 -1.17 -0.36
CA VAL A 41 0.05 0.26 -0.68
C VAL A 41 -1.40 0.75 -0.54
N SER A 42 -1.60 1.89 0.13
CA SER A 42 -2.90 2.52 0.34
C SER A 42 -2.82 4.04 0.32
N ASP A 43 -3.98 4.70 0.45
CA ASP A 43 -4.10 6.13 0.72
C ASP A 43 -3.38 7.02 -0.32
N LEU A 44 -3.57 6.71 -1.60
CA LEU A 44 -3.09 7.56 -2.69
C LEU A 44 -3.76 8.93 -2.62
N VAL A 45 -2.97 9.98 -2.48
CA VAL A 45 -3.39 11.38 -2.49
C VAL A 45 -2.58 12.13 -3.53
N ILE A 46 -3.26 12.93 -4.34
CA ILE A 46 -2.67 13.82 -5.34
C ILE A 46 -3.10 15.24 -4.98
N SER A 47 -2.15 16.13 -4.72
CA SER A 47 -2.44 17.49 -4.29
C SER A 47 -1.47 18.51 -4.90
N PRO A 48 -1.98 19.56 -5.57
CA PRO A 48 -3.38 19.81 -5.91
C PRO A 48 -3.90 18.84 -6.99
N THR A 49 -5.22 18.69 -7.12
CA THR A 49 -5.86 17.88 -8.19
C THR A 49 -5.95 18.59 -9.53
N GLU A 50 -5.70 19.90 -9.55
CA GLU A 50 -5.61 20.72 -10.75
C GLU A 50 -4.46 21.72 -10.60
N VAL A 51 -3.66 21.89 -11.65
CA VAL A 51 -2.40 22.64 -11.56
C VAL A 51 -2.05 23.30 -12.88
N ASN A 52 -1.43 24.48 -12.83
CA ASN A 52 -0.85 25.11 -14.02
C ASN A 52 0.53 24.50 -14.33
N PRO A 53 0.96 24.51 -15.60
CA PRO A 53 2.31 24.12 -15.96
C PRO A 53 3.39 24.82 -15.12
N GLY A 54 4.41 24.07 -14.72
CA GLY A 54 5.53 24.57 -13.93
C GLY A 54 5.29 24.65 -12.42
N GLN A 55 4.10 24.28 -11.93
CA GLN A 55 3.83 24.18 -10.49
C GLN A 55 4.04 22.75 -9.98
N VAL A 56 4.46 22.65 -8.71
CA VAL A 56 4.73 21.35 -8.07
C VAL A 56 3.42 20.69 -7.64
N VAL A 57 3.30 19.41 -7.95
CA VAL A 57 2.26 18.51 -7.43
C VAL A 57 2.90 17.47 -6.52
N THR A 58 2.33 17.31 -5.34
CA THR A 58 2.72 16.29 -4.38
C THR A 58 1.81 15.08 -4.51
N ILE A 59 2.41 13.91 -4.74
CA ILE A 59 1.72 12.62 -4.79
C ILE A 59 2.20 11.82 -3.60
N THR A 60 1.29 11.39 -2.72
CA THR A 60 1.63 10.58 -1.56
C THR A 60 0.87 9.27 -1.53
N CYS A 61 1.47 8.24 -0.97
CA CYS A 61 0.81 6.98 -0.63
C CYS A 61 1.39 6.42 0.67
N THR A 62 0.68 5.50 1.32
CA THR A 62 1.14 4.79 2.51
C THR A 62 1.55 3.38 2.11
N VAL A 63 2.77 2.97 2.49
CA VAL A 63 3.23 1.60 2.40
C VAL A 63 3.25 1.00 3.78
N THR A 64 2.59 -0.14 3.96
CA THR A 64 2.58 -0.91 5.20
C THR A 64 3.17 -2.29 4.95
N ASN A 65 4.14 -2.71 5.78
CA ASN A 65 4.54 -4.11 5.83
C ASN A 65 3.50 -4.89 6.64
N ILE A 66 2.69 -5.67 5.94
CA ILE A 66 1.64 -6.52 6.53
C ILE A 66 2.14 -7.94 6.82
N GLY A 67 3.40 -8.24 6.52
CA GLY A 67 4.01 -9.55 6.74
C GLY A 67 4.62 -9.73 8.13
N THR A 68 5.28 -10.87 8.34
CA THR A 68 5.95 -11.24 9.61
C THR A 68 7.44 -10.93 9.64
N GLU A 69 8.06 -10.57 8.51
CA GLU A 69 9.49 -10.29 8.42
C GLU A 69 9.76 -8.88 7.88
N ALA A 70 10.88 -8.30 8.29
CA ALA A 70 11.36 -7.05 7.71
C ALA A 70 11.76 -7.25 6.25
N GLY A 71 11.57 -6.23 5.43
CA GLY A 71 11.97 -6.30 4.02
C GLY A 71 12.05 -4.94 3.35
N GLU A 72 12.59 -4.96 2.14
CA GLU A 72 12.63 -3.81 1.25
C GLU A 72 11.49 -3.86 0.25
N TYR A 73 10.87 -2.71 0.01
CA TYR A 73 9.82 -2.53 -0.97
C TYR A 73 10.12 -1.31 -1.83
N THR A 74 9.99 -1.45 -3.15
CA THR A 74 10.16 -0.35 -4.10
C THR A 74 8.81 0.07 -4.63
N VAL A 75 8.42 1.30 -4.30
CA VAL A 75 7.20 1.93 -4.80
C VAL A 75 7.50 2.60 -6.13
N ALA A 76 6.75 2.25 -7.16
CA ALA A 76 6.86 2.85 -8.48
C ALA A 76 5.67 3.79 -8.75
N LEU A 77 5.99 5.06 -9.03
CA LEU A 77 5.08 6.01 -9.66
C LEU A 77 5.10 5.77 -11.17
N GLY A 78 3.93 5.51 -11.76
CA GLY A 78 3.72 5.34 -13.20
C GLY A 78 2.59 6.22 -13.74
N GLY A 79 2.27 6.06 -15.03
CA GLY A 79 1.31 6.86 -15.77
C GLY A 79 2.02 7.82 -16.70
N ASP A 80 1.68 9.10 -16.64
CA ASP A 80 2.41 10.16 -17.36
C ASP A 80 3.74 10.57 -16.69
N PHE A 81 3.96 10.13 -15.45
CA PHE A 81 5.19 10.35 -14.69
C PHE A 81 5.87 9.00 -14.38
N MET A 82 7.18 9.04 -14.15
CA MET A 82 7.96 7.86 -13.77
C MET A 82 8.96 8.22 -12.66
N ALA A 83 8.82 7.58 -11.50
CA ALA A 83 9.75 7.69 -10.38
C ALA A 83 9.66 6.44 -9.50
N GLU A 84 10.74 6.14 -8.77
CA GLU A 84 10.77 5.00 -7.85
C GLU A 84 11.35 5.43 -6.50
N LYS A 85 10.84 4.84 -5.42
CA LYS A 85 11.38 5.01 -4.07
C LYS A 85 11.40 3.68 -3.33
N THR A 86 12.55 3.31 -2.81
CA THR A 86 12.74 2.11 -2.00
C THR A 86 12.67 2.45 -0.51
N VAL A 87 11.96 1.63 0.26
CA VAL A 87 11.90 1.71 1.72
C VAL A 87 12.09 0.35 2.35
N THR A 88 12.75 0.34 3.50
CA THR A 88 12.79 -0.81 4.41
C THR A 88 11.78 -0.61 5.52
N LEU A 89 10.98 -1.64 5.80
CA LEU A 89 9.96 -1.61 6.85
C LEU A 89 10.03 -2.87 7.70
N GLU A 90 9.98 -2.68 9.02
CA GLU A 90 9.76 -3.76 9.98
C GLU A 90 8.31 -4.29 9.90
N PRO A 91 8.03 -5.50 10.42
CA PRO A 91 6.66 -6.04 10.48
C PRO A 91 5.69 -5.06 11.16
N GLY A 92 4.58 -4.74 10.48
CA GLY A 92 3.57 -3.78 10.96
C GLY A 92 3.95 -2.31 10.82
N GLU A 93 5.18 -1.98 10.40
CA GLU A 93 5.58 -0.59 10.16
C GLU A 93 4.87 -0.02 8.93
N SER A 94 4.54 1.27 9.00
CA SER A 94 3.97 2.02 7.88
C SER A 94 4.75 3.29 7.62
N LYS A 95 5.02 3.60 6.35
CA LYS A 95 5.66 4.87 5.93
C LYS A 95 4.86 5.52 4.82
N THR A 96 4.76 6.84 4.90
CA THR A 96 4.25 7.66 3.78
C THR A 96 5.38 7.92 2.79
N ILE A 97 5.13 7.59 1.53
CA ILE A 97 6.03 7.86 0.41
C ILE A 97 5.51 9.08 -0.32
N THR A 98 6.41 10.02 -0.60
CA THR A 98 6.09 11.28 -1.28
C THR A 98 6.85 11.37 -2.59
N PHE A 99 6.16 11.66 -3.68
CA PHE A 99 6.73 12.05 -4.96
C PHE A 99 6.35 13.49 -5.27
N GLU A 100 7.26 14.20 -5.92
CA GLU A 100 7.00 15.55 -6.42
C GLU A 100 7.17 15.52 -7.93
N VAL A 101 6.15 16.01 -8.65
CA VAL A 101 6.15 16.11 -10.10
C VAL A 101 5.81 17.53 -10.52
N VAL A 102 6.34 17.95 -11.66
CA VAL A 102 6.08 19.26 -12.25
C VAL A 102 5.54 19.05 -13.65
N PRO A 103 4.24 19.26 -13.88
CA PRO A 103 3.66 19.14 -15.22
C PRO A 103 4.12 20.29 -16.12
N ASP A 104 4.47 20.00 -17.37
CA ASP A 104 4.97 21.02 -18.32
C ASP A 104 3.90 21.55 -19.28
N VAL A 105 2.77 20.85 -19.39
CA VAL A 105 1.68 21.16 -20.34
C VAL A 105 0.33 21.15 -19.63
N ALA A 106 -0.55 22.09 -19.98
CA ALA A 106 -1.92 22.10 -19.48
C ALA A 106 -2.73 20.98 -20.17
N LYS A 107 -2.79 19.81 -19.53
CA LYS A 107 -3.57 18.65 -19.96
C LYS A 107 -3.92 17.79 -18.75
N SER A 108 -4.79 16.79 -18.92
CA SER A 108 -4.97 15.76 -17.89
C SER A 108 -3.80 14.77 -17.89
N TYR A 109 -3.34 14.39 -16.70
CA TYR A 109 -2.29 13.40 -16.46
C TYR A 109 -2.87 12.21 -15.71
N SER A 110 -2.49 11.01 -16.14
CA SER A 110 -2.72 9.75 -15.45
C SER A 110 -1.61 9.48 -14.43
N ILE A 111 -1.99 9.08 -13.23
CA ILE A 111 -1.07 8.73 -12.15
C ILE A 111 -1.43 7.33 -11.66
N SER A 112 -0.42 6.49 -11.47
CA SER A 112 -0.57 5.17 -10.87
C SER A 112 0.55 4.87 -9.88
N VAL A 113 0.22 4.19 -8.79
CA VAL A 113 1.18 3.75 -7.77
C VAL A 113 0.74 2.37 -7.29
N ASP A 114 1.49 1.33 -7.67
CA ASP A 114 1.30 -0.08 -7.26
C ASP A 114 -0.19 -0.54 -7.25
N GLY A 115 -0.90 -0.26 -8.34
CA GLY A 115 -2.30 -0.64 -8.53
C GLY A 115 -3.34 0.39 -8.07
N LEU A 116 -2.93 1.42 -7.33
CA LEU A 116 -3.73 2.62 -7.11
C LEU A 116 -3.63 3.52 -8.34
N SER A 117 -4.72 4.23 -8.65
CA SER A 117 -4.75 5.17 -9.78
C SER A 117 -5.49 6.44 -9.42
N GLY A 118 -5.11 7.53 -10.06
CA GLY A 118 -5.74 8.84 -9.95
C GLY A 118 -5.45 9.69 -11.18
N SER A 119 -6.05 10.87 -11.23
CA SER A 119 -5.82 11.82 -12.30
C SER A 119 -5.50 13.20 -11.72
N LEU A 120 -4.67 13.93 -12.47
CA LEU A 120 -4.35 15.33 -12.24
C LEU A 120 -4.86 16.12 -13.44
N GLY A 121 -5.63 17.18 -13.17
CA GLY A 121 -6.06 18.14 -14.18
C GLY A 121 -4.97 19.18 -14.45
N GLY A 122 -4.78 19.52 -15.72
CA GLY A 122 -4.12 20.77 -16.09
C GLY A 122 -5.19 21.84 -16.16
N ALA A 123 -4.95 23.00 -15.55
CA ALA A 123 -5.90 24.10 -15.63
C ALA A 123 -6.16 24.46 -17.10
N ASP A 124 -7.43 24.39 -17.53
CA ASP A 124 -7.86 24.73 -18.88
C ASP A 124 -7.64 26.25 -19.08
N ASP A 125 -7.04 26.68 -20.19
CA ASP A 125 -6.74 28.10 -20.51
C ASP A 125 -8.02 28.96 -20.74
N LYS A 126 -9.18 28.57 -20.22
CA LYS A 126 -10.44 29.31 -20.37
C LYS A 126 -10.55 30.44 -19.34
N ASN A 127 -9.82 31.52 -19.60
CA ASN A 127 -10.26 32.86 -19.23
C ASN A 127 -10.14 33.82 -20.42
#